data_AF-A0A316HD23-F1
#
_entry.id   AF-A0A316HD23-F1
#
_cell.length_a   1.000
_cell.length_b   1.000
_cell.length_c   1.000
_cell.angle_alpha   90.00
_cell.angle_beta   90.00
_cell.angle_gamma   90.00
#
_symmetry.space_group_name_H-M   'P 1'
#
loop_
_entity.id
_entity.type
_entity.pdbx_description
1 polymer ?
#
loop_
_entity_poly.entity_id
_entity_poly.type
_entity_poly.pdbx_seq_one_letter_code
_entity_poly.pdbx_strand_id
1 'polypeptide(L)' 'MEQQFEATLTGTDGIIDGFAQAVSTDAYPEAYEFKSIDETLHLVIARESDGAWIRIAGTEPYLSSWIDELAAQAV' A
#
# COMPACT_ATOMS: atom_id res chain seq x y z
N MET A 1 -11.10 7.38 -11.95
CA MET A 1 -10.10 6.62 -12.71
C MET A 1 -9.65 5.51 -11.78
N GLU A 2 -9.98 4.27 -12.09
CA GLU A 2 -9.54 3.10 -11.32
C GLU A 2 -8.10 2.79 -11.75
N GLN A 3 -7.14 3.52 -11.18
CA GLN A 3 -5.72 3.27 -11.44
C GLN A 3 -5.28 2.12 -10.54
N GLN A 4 -5.43 0.90 -11.05
CA GLN A 4 -4.81 -0.30 -10.51
C GLN A 4 -3.50 -0.57 -11.25
N PHE A 5 -2.46 -0.95 -10.51
CA PHE A 5 -1.14 -1.30 -11.04
C PHE A 5 -0.56 -2.51 -10.31
N GLU A 6 0.34 -3.22 -10.96
CA GLU A 6 1.14 -4.28 -10.35
C GLU A 6 2.17 -3.66 -9.40
N ALA A 7 2.25 -4.20 -8.18
CA ALA A 7 3.19 -3.74 -7.18
C ALA A 7 3.83 -4.93 -6.48
N THR A 8 5.05 -4.72 -6.01
CA THR A 8 5.82 -5.75 -5.33
C THR A 8 6.37 -5.19 -4.03
N LEU A 9 6.21 -5.94 -2.93
CA LEU A 9 6.69 -5.60 -1.60
C LEU A 9 7.68 -6.65 -1.07
N THR A 10 8.61 -6.23 -0.22
CA THR A 10 9.63 -7.10 0.35
C THR A 10 9.22 -7.58 1.75
N GLY A 11 8.88 -8.86 1.89
CA GLY A 11 8.63 -9.51 3.18
C GLY A 11 9.90 -10.00 3.87
N THR A 12 9.76 -10.51 5.09
CA THR A 12 10.87 -11.13 5.84
C THR A 12 11.44 -12.37 5.17
N ASP A 13 10.57 -13.15 4.52
CA ASP A 13 10.88 -14.47 3.99
C ASP A 13 10.92 -14.49 2.44
N GLY A 14 10.72 -13.35 1.79
CA GLY A 14 10.70 -13.26 0.33
C GLY A 14 9.95 -12.06 -0.22
N ILE A 15 9.69 -12.12 -1.52
CA ILE A 15 8.96 -11.09 -2.26
C ILE A 15 7.45 -11.39 -2.18
N ILE A 16 6.64 -10.35 -2.06
CA ILE A 16 5.18 -10.39 -2.02
C ILE A 16 4.66 -9.60 -3.23
N ASP A 17 4.19 -10.33 -4.23
CA ASP A 17 3.58 -9.73 -5.43
C ASP A 17 2.10 -9.46 -5.21
N GLY A 18 1.61 -8.35 -5.75
CA GLY A 18 0.24 -7.90 -5.57
C GLY A 18 -0.19 -6.83 -6.54
N PHE A 19 -1.39 -6.33 -6.29
CA PHE A 19 -1.96 -5.21 -7.01
C PHE A 19 -2.23 -4.07 -6.05
N ALA A 20 -1.82 -2.88 -6.46
CA ALA A 20 -2.12 -1.64 -5.77
C ALA A 20 -3.17 -0.87 -6.56
N GLN A 21 -4.09 -0.21 -5.87
CA GLN A 21 -5.10 0.64 -6.47
C GLN A 21 -5.30 1.92 -5.67
N ALA A 22 -5.49 3.04 -6.38
CA ALA A 22 -5.88 4.28 -5.73
C ALA A 22 -7.28 4.14 -5.11
N VAL A 23 -7.41 4.49 -3.83
CA VAL A 23 -8.68 4.50 -3.10
C VAL A 23 -9.00 5.91 -2.64
N SER A 24 -10.26 6.32 -2.78
CA SER A 24 -10.73 7.61 -2.31
C SER A 24 -11.28 7.45 -0.90
N THR A 25 -10.79 8.25 0.05
CA THR A 25 -11.35 8.30 1.39
C THR A 25 -11.68 9.76 1.72
N ASP A 26 -12.75 10.00 2.47
CA ASP A 26 -13.11 11.38 2.86
C ASP A 26 -12.04 12.03 3.76
N ALA A 27 -11.24 11.21 4.45
CA ALA A 27 -10.18 11.66 5.35
C ALA A 27 -8.84 11.90 4.64
N TYR A 28 -8.56 11.19 3.55
CA TYR A 28 -7.28 11.24 2.84
C TYR A 28 -7.51 11.35 1.32
N PRO A 29 -7.07 12.46 0.70
CA PRO A 29 -7.23 12.68 -0.74
C PRO A 29 -6.35 11.77 -1.59
N GLU A 30 -5.21 11.32 -1.06
CA GLU A 30 -4.28 10.39 -1.68
C GLU A 30 -4.14 9.15 -0.79
N ALA A 31 -4.73 8.04 -1.22
CA ALA A 31 -4.61 6.76 -0.54
C ALA A 31 -4.53 5.61 -1.55
N TYR A 32 -3.83 4.56 -1.16
CA TYR A 32 -3.61 3.36 -1.96
C TYR A 32 -3.89 2.11 -1.15
N GLU A 33 -4.58 1.17 -1.75
CA GLU A 33 -4.79 -0.17 -1.23
C GLU A 33 -3.96 -1.17 -2.04
N PHE A 34 -3.12 -1.94 -1.35
CA PHE A 34 -2.38 -3.07 -1.89
C PHE A 34 -2.99 -4.38 -1.39
N LYS A 35 -3.16 -5.34 -2.30
CA LYS A 35 -3.56 -6.71 -2.01
C LYS A 35 -2.61 -7.67 -2.70
N SER A 36 -2.02 -8.60 -1.94
CA SER A 36 -1.17 -9.62 -2.51
C SER A 36 -1.96 -10.65 -3.30
N ILE A 37 -1.31 -11.27 -4.29
CA ILE A 37 -1.90 -12.32 -5.13
C ILE A 37 -2.21 -13.57 -4.31
N ASP A 38 -1.39 -13.86 -3.30
CA ASP A 38 -1.55 -15.00 -2.39
C ASP A 38 -2.54 -14.75 -1.25
N GLU A 39 -3.20 -13.58 -1.23
CA GLU A 39 -4.18 -13.14 -0.23
C GLU A 39 -3.64 -13.08 1.22
N THR A 40 -2.32 -13.13 1.41
CA THR A 40 -1.69 -13.07 2.74
C THR A 40 -1.46 -11.64 3.25
N LEU A 41 -1.32 -10.67 2.34
CA LEU A 41 -1.05 -9.27 2.67
C LEU A 41 -2.11 -8.35 2.09
N HIS A 42 -2.71 -7.57 2.98
CA HIS A 42 -3.50 -6.40 2.64
C HIS A 42 -2.87 -5.20 3.32
N LEU A 43 -2.67 -4.10 2.61
CA LEU A 43 -2.09 -2.88 3.14
C LEU A 43 -2.84 -1.68 2.58
N VAL A 44 -3.23 -0.75 3.42
CA VAL A 44 -3.77 0.54 2.97
C VAL A 44 -2.90 1.65 3.53
N ILE A 45 -2.34 2.45 2.63
CA ILE A 45 -1.56 3.64 2.97
C ILE A 45 -2.29 4.90 2.54
N ALA A 46 -2.04 5.98 3.25
CA ALA A 46 -2.54 7.29 2.92
C ALA A 46 -1.48 8.36 3.14
N ARG A 47 -1.57 9.43 2.36
CA ARG A 47 -0.69 10.58 2.49
C ARG A 47 -1.28 11.59 3.46
N GLU A 48 -0.51 11.95 4.48
CA GLU A 48 -0.86 13.00 5.43
C GLU A 48 -0.66 14.40 4.83
N SER A 49 -1.15 15.42 5.56
CA SER A 49 -1.06 16.82 5.14
C SER A 49 0.38 17.36 5.07
N ASP A 50 1.31 16.73 5.80
CA ASP A 50 2.75 17.05 5.75
C ASP A 50 3.47 16.36 4.59
N GLY A 51 2.76 15.51 3.83
CA GLY A 51 3.27 14.76 2.70
C GLY A 51 3.87 13.40 3.05
N ALA A 52 3.88 13.00 4.34
CA ALA A 52 4.32 11.68 4.77
C ALA A 52 3.28 10.61 4.43
N TRP A 53 3.74 9.40 4.11
CA TRP A 53 2.86 8.25 3.92
C TRP A 53 2.73 7.48 5.25
N ILE A 54 1.50 7.13 5.60
CA ILE A 54 1.19 6.35 6.81
C ILE A 54 0.32 5.15 6.47
N ARG A 55 0.42 4.08 7.26
CA ARG A 55 -0.51 2.97 7.21
C ARG A 55 -1.80 3.34 7.93
N ILE A 56 -2.94 3.11 7.28
CA ILE A 56 -4.27 3.36 7.84
C ILE A 56 -5.10 2.08 8.03
N ALA A 57 -4.78 1.01 7.30
CA ALA A 57 -5.38 -0.31 7.48
C ALA A 57 -4.47 -1.43 6.92
N GLY A 58 -4.85 -2.69 7.12
CA GLY A 58 -4.17 -3.85 6.53
C GLY A 58 -4.01 -5.03 7.49
N THR A 59 -3.41 -6.12 7.02
CA THR A 59 -3.14 -7.34 7.78
C THR A 59 -1.96 -7.19 8.74
N GLU A 60 -1.85 -8.13 9.67
CA GLU A 60 -0.70 -8.31 10.56
C GLU A 60 -0.08 -9.68 10.31
N PRO A 61 1.26 -9.85 10.44
CA PRO A 61 2.24 -8.85 10.86
C PRO A 61 2.51 -7.76 9.80
N TYR A 62 3.07 -6.63 10.25
CA TYR A 62 3.31 -5.46 9.41
C TYR A 62 4.76 -5.01 9.46
N LEU A 63 5.32 -4.66 8.30
CA LEU A 63 6.63 -4.04 8.16
C LEU A 63 6.49 -2.58 7.74
N SER A 64 7.17 -1.69 8.45
CA SER A 64 7.10 -0.25 8.15
C SER A 64 7.66 0.10 6.76
N SER A 65 8.62 -0.68 6.27
CA SER A 65 9.22 -0.47 4.94
C SER A 65 8.20 -0.60 3.80
N TRP A 66 7.12 -1.36 3.99
CA TRP A 66 6.10 -1.52 2.96
C TRP A 66 5.38 -0.22 2.61
N ILE A 67 5.32 0.75 3.52
CA ILE A 67 4.77 2.07 3.19
C ILE A 67 5.65 2.74 2.14
N ASP A 68 6.94 2.84 2.41
CA ASP A 68 7.89 3.53 1.54
C ASP A 68 8.00 2.82 0.19
N GLU A 69 8.03 1.48 0.19
CA GLU A 69 8.06 0.66 -1.02
C GLU A 69 6.82 0.86 -1.89
N LEU A 70 5.62 0.87 -1.29
CA LEU A 70 4.37 1.07 -2.03
C LEU A 70 4.24 2.51 -2.54
N ALA A 71 4.57 3.49 -1.70
CA ALA A 71 4.53 4.91 -2.07
C ALA A 71 5.49 5.24 -3.22
N ALA A 72 6.67 4.60 -3.28
CA ALA A 72 7.64 4.78 -4.36
C ALA A 72 7.15 4.24 -5.71
N GLN A 73 6.19 3.30 -5.72
CA GLN A 73 5.61 2.72 -6.94
C GLN A 73 4.36 3.46 -7.42
N ALA A 74 3.74 4.26 -6.55
CA ALA A 74 2.48 4.97 -6.81
C ALA A 74 2.65 6.29 -7.59
N VAL A 75 3.66 6.39 -8.46
CA VAL A 75 4.10 7.64 -9.14
C VAL A 75 3.47 7.83 -10.52
#